data_AF-A0A3N5HDW2-F1
#
_entry.id   AF-A0A3N5HDW2-F1
#
_cell.length_a   1.000
_cell.length_b   1.000
_cell.length_c   1.000
_cell.angle_alpha   90.00
_cell.angle_beta   90.00
_cell.angle_gamma   90.00
#
_symmetry.space_group_name_H-M   'P 1'
#
loop_
_entity.id
_entity.type
_entity.pdbx_description
1 polymer ?
#
loop_
_entity_poly.entity_id
_entity_poly.type
_entity_poly.pdbx_seq_one_letter_code
_entity_poly.pdbx_strand_id
1 'polypeptide(L)'
;PAPQPRRPAGGARGDAPRGHAALEITRPGVRGWDAVFGLYFNRLVPLIGSAVAGDRAAYTYLPQSVERFVTPAELTRLMTGAGLREVRYRRLGLGTIGLHVGTA
;
A
#
# COMPACT_ATOMS: atom_id res chain seq x y z
N PRO A 1 -13.42 57.30 12.72
CA PRO A 1 -13.69 56.02 12.02
C PRO A 1 -12.53 55.66 11.07
N ALA A 2 -11.72 54.67 11.44
CA ALA A 2 -10.58 54.22 10.64
C ALA A 2 -11.05 53.46 9.37
N PRO A 3 -10.38 53.62 8.22
CA PRO A 3 -10.71 52.90 7.00
C PRO A 3 -10.43 51.40 7.19
N GLN A 4 -11.44 50.55 6.97
CA GLN A 4 -11.27 49.10 7.02
C GLN A 4 -10.39 48.62 5.83
N PRO A 5 -9.44 47.71 6.04
CA PRO A 5 -8.63 47.16 4.96
C PRO A 5 -9.52 46.32 4.04
N ARG A 6 -9.48 46.64 2.73
CA ARG A 6 -10.20 45.89 1.70
C ARG A 6 -9.72 44.45 1.70
N ARG A 7 -10.62 43.49 1.98
CA ARG A 7 -10.36 42.06 1.82
C ARG A 7 -9.90 41.80 0.38
N PRO A 8 -8.78 41.08 0.15
CA PRO A 8 -8.46 40.63 -1.20
C PRO A 8 -9.58 39.71 -1.67
N ALA A 9 -10.12 40.01 -2.86
CA ALA A 9 -11.12 39.21 -3.53
C ALA A 9 -10.61 37.77 -3.65
N GLY A 10 -11.46 36.81 -3.27
CA GLY A 10 -11.15 35.39 -3.37
C GLY A 10 -10.85 35.02 -4.81
N GLY A 11 -9.57 34.90 -5.14
CA GLY A 11 -9.13 34.27 -6.37
C GLY A 11 -9.58 32.82 -6.31
N ALA A 12 -10.46 32.44 -7.23
CA ALA A 12 -10.73 31.03 -7.50
C ALA A 12 -9.39 30.35 -7.77
N ARG A 13 -8.94 29.49 -6.84
CA ARG A 13 -7.94 28.48 -7.17
C ARG A 13 -8.60 27.63 -8.24
N GLY A 14 -8.22 27.83 -9.50
CA GLY A 14 -8.47 26.84 -10.53
C GLY A 14 -7.95 25.50 -10.01
N ASP A 15 -8.75 24.45 -10.14
CA ASP A 15 -8.38 23.10 -9.70
C ASP A 15 -7.15 22.64 -10.50
N ALA A 16 -5.97 22.95 -9.96
CA ALA A 16 -4.74 22.35 -10.42
C ALA A 16 -4.84 20.83 -10.17
N PRO A 17 -4.40 19.99 -11.12
CA PRO A 17 -4.49 18.54 -10.98
C PRO A 17 -3.82 18.11 -9.67
N ARG A 18 -4.55 17.36 -8.84
CA ARG A 18 -4.03 16.93 -7.53
C ARG A 18 -3.22 15.66 -7.73
N GLY A 19 -1.95 15.69 -7.30
CA GLY A 19 -1.10 14.50 -7.26
C GLY A 19 -1.41 13.66 -6.02
N HIS A 20 -1.55 12.34 -6.21
CA HIS A 20 -1.79 11.35 -5.18
C HIS A 20 -0.67 10.31 -5.20
N ALA A 21 -0.20 9.90 -4.02
CA ALA A 21 0.82 8.87 -3.86
C ALA A 21 0.38 7.83 -2.83
N ALA A 22 0.64 6.55 -3.09
CA ALA A 22 0.41 5.43 -2.18
C ALA A 22 1.68 4.59 -2.08
N LEU A 23 2.06 4.21 -0.86
CA LEU A 23 3.20 3.34 -0.59
C LEU A 23 2.66 2.10 0.12
N GLU A 24 2.79 0.94 -0.50
CA GLU A 24 2.21 -0.29 0.03
C GLU A 24 3.20 -1.46 -0.01
N ILE A 25 3.06 -2.39 0.93
CA ILE A 25 3.79 -3.66 0.88
C ILE A 25 3.13 -4.52 -0.19
N THR A 26 3.91 -4.91 -1.19
CA THR A 26 3.42 -5.66 -2.33
C THR A 26 4.09 -7.01 -2.42
N ARG A 27 3.36 -7.99 -2.94
CA ARG A 27 3.91 -9.33 -3.15
C ARG A 27 5.08 -9.25 -4.17
N PRO A 28 6.30 -9.70 -3.80
CA PRO A 28 7.44 -9.76 -4.71
C PRO A 28 7.10 -10.51 -5.99
N GLY A 29 7.50 -9.95 -7.14
CA GLY A 29 7.28 -10.57 -8.45
C GLY A 29 8.30 -11.67 -8.80
N VAL A 30 9.02 -12.20 -7.81
CA VAL A 30 10.05 -13.23 -8.03
C VAL A 30 9.39 -14.60 -8.12
N ARG A 31 9.76 -15.39 -9.14
CA ARG A 31 9.23 -16.75 -9.31
C ARG A 31 9.59 -17.59 -8.08
N GLY A 32 8.59 -18.23 -7.49
CA GLY A 32 8.77 -19.08 -6.31
C GLY A 32 8.62 -18.36 -4.96
N TRP A 33 8.34 -17.05 -4.93
CA TRP A 33 8.03 -16.35 -3.68
C TRP A 33 6.90 -17.03 -2.91
N ASP A 34 5.78 -17.33 -3.59
CA ASP A 34 4.61 -17.95 -2.97
C ASP A 34 4.93 -19.33 -2.36
N ALA A 35 5.84 -20.09 -2.98
CA ALA A 35 6.26 -21.40 -2.49
C ALA A 35 7.14 -21.29 -1.24
N VAL A 36 8.12 -20.38 -1.25
CA VAL A 36 9.00 -20.11 -0.08
C VAL A 36 8.19 -19.55 1.08
N PHE A 37 7.28 -18.61 0.77
CA PHE A 37 6.40 -17.98 1.74
C PHE A 37 5.44 -19.01 2.35
N GLY A 38 4.81 -19.84 1.51
CA GLY A 38 3.96 -20.94 1.96
C GLY A 38 4.72 -21.96 2.81
N LEU A 39 5.98 -22.29 2.48
CA LEU A 39 6.79 -23.21 3.28
C LEU A 39 7.11 -22.61 4.66
N TYR A 40 7.51 -21.34 4.71
CA TYR A 40 7.79 -20.62 5.95
C TYR A 40 6.56 -20.58 6.87
N PHE A 41 5.39 -20.20 6.35
CA PHE A 41 4.18 -20.09 7.15
C PHE A 41 3.50 -21.43 7.46
N ASN A 42 3.57 -22.43 6.58
CA ASN A 42 2.91 -23.72 6.83
C ASN A 42 3.78 -24.67 7.67
N ARG A 43 5.10 -24.48 7.71
CA ARG A 43 6.00 -25.35 8.49
C ARG A 43 6.72 -24.63 9.62
N LEU A 44 7.33 -23.48 9.37
CA LEU A 44 8.19 -22.85 10.37
C LEU A 44 7.39 -22.12 11.46
N VAL A 45 6.37 -21.36 11.07
CA VAL A 45 5.52 -20.61 12.03
C VAL A 45 4.77 -21.51 13.02
N PRO A 46 4.18 -22.66 12.62
CA PRO A 46 3.53 -23.57 13.56
C PRO A 46 4.51 -24.20 14.56
N LEU A 47 5.75 -24.50 14.12
CA LEU A 47 6.79 -25.07 14.97
C LEU A 47 7.29 -24.07 16.02
N ILE A 48 7.53 -22.81 15.61
CA ILE A 48 7.92 -21.74 16.53
C ILE A 48 6.77 -21.36 17.46
N GLY A 49 5.55 -21.27 16.92
CA GLY A 49 4.34 -21.03 17.71
C GLY A 49 4.10 -22.12 18.77
N SER A 50 4.42 -23.38 18.47
CA SER A 50 4.34 -24.46 19.48
C SER A 50 5.45 -24.41 20.54
N ALA A 51 6.59 -23.77 20.24
CA ALA A 51 7.76 -23.77 21.10
C ALA A 51 7.85 -22.54 22.03
N VAL A 52 7.33 -21.38 21.61
CA VAL A 52 7.61 -20.10 22.29
C VAL A 52 6.46 -19.57 23.14
N ALA A 53 5.20 -19.90 22.85
CA ALA A 53 4.08 -19.50 23.69
C ALA A 53 2.86 -20.38 23.38
N GLY A 54 2.15 -20.88 24.39
CA GLY A 54 0.89 -21.62 24.25
C GLY A 54 -0.28 -20.83 23.62
N ASP A 55 0.00 -19.80 22.83
CA ASP A 55 -0.96 -18.95 22.14
C ASP A 55 -0.64 -18.87 20.64
N ARG A 56 -1.27 -19.78 19.88
CA ARG A 56 -1.19 -19.87 18.42
C ARG A 56 -1.77 -18.64 17.70
N ALA A 57 -2.59 -17.83 18.38
CA ALA A 57 -3.42 -16.84 17.70
C ALA A 57 -2.60 -15.66 17.13
N ALA A 58 -1.63 -15.14 17.87
CA ALA A 58 -0.79 -14.02 17.42
C ALA A 58 0.06 -14.37 16.19
N TYR A 59 0.53 -15.61 16.10
CA TYR A 59 1.33 -16.10 14.98
C TYR A 59 0.50 -16.50 13.75
N THR A 60 -0.83 -16.55 13.88
CA THR A 60 -1.77 -16.77 12.76
C THR A 60 -2.15 -15.46 12.05
N TYR A 61 -2.09 -14.33 12.75
CA TYR A 61 -2.47 -13.02 12.18
C TYR A 61 -1.48 -12.48 11.14
N LEU A 62 -0.18 -12.72 11.34
CA LEU A 62 0.87 -12.32 10.42
C LEU A 62 0.73 -12.97 9.02
N PRO A 63 0.57 -14.30 8.87
CA PRO A 63 0.34 -14.92 7.55
C PRO A 63 -0.91 -14.38 6.86
N GLN A 64 -2.03 -14.28 7.60
CA GLN A 64 -3.29 -13.80 7.04
C GLN A 64 -3.22 -12.36 6.55
N SER A 65 -2.40 -11.52 7.18
CA SER A 65 -2.19 -10.13 6.74
C SER A 65 -1.38 -10.06 5.46
N VAL A 66 -0.37 -10.92 5.31
CA VAL A 66 0.51 -10.91 4.12
C VAL A 66 -0.14 -11.55 2.90
N GLU A 67 -1.04 -12.53 3.09
CA GLU A 67 -1.84 -13.08 1.99
C GLU A 67 -2.75 -12.03 1.34
N ARG A 68 -3.22 -11.05 2.13
CA ARG A 68 -4.12 -9.99 1.66
C ARG A 68 -3.40 -8.86 0.92
N PHE A 69 -2.07 -8.88 0.84
CA PHE A 69 -1.35 -7.85 0.09
C PHE A 69 -1.63 -7.96 -1.40
N VAL A 70 -2.13 -6.86 -1.95
CA VAL A 70 -2.37 -6.68 -3.37
C VAL A 70 -1.04 -6.61 -4.13
N THR A 71 -1.04 -7.11 -5.35
CA THR A 71 0.05 -6.88 -6.28
C THR A 71 0.09 -5.41 -6.70
N PRO A 72 1.24 -4.89 -7.17
CA PRO A 72 1.30 -3.51 -7.66
C PRO A 72 0.30 -3.25 -8.79
N ALA A 73 0.06 -4.23 -9.67
CA ALA A 73 -0.89 -4.10 -10.76
C ALA A 73 -2.36 -4.02 -10.26
N GLU A 74 -2.71 -4.77 -9.22
CA GLU A 74 -4.02 -4.68 -8.59
C GLU A 74 -4.23 -3.33 -7.92
N LEU A 75 -3.23 -2.83 -7.19
CA LEU A 75 -3.31 -1.50 -6.59
C LEU A 75 -3.46 -0.40 -7.65
N THR A 76 -2.77 -0.51 -8.79
CA THR A 76 -2.98 0.40 -9.93
C THR A 76 -4.43 0.38 -10.41
N ARG A 77 -5.05 -0.80 -10.56
CA ARG A 77 -6.45 -0.93 -10.97
C ARG A 77 -7.41 -0.31 -9.96
N LEU A 78 -7.16 -0.50 -8.67
CA LEU A 78 -7.96 0.11 -7.60
C LEU A 78 -7.87 1.64 -7.64
N MET A 79 -6.66 2.18 -7.80
CA MET A 79 -6.43 3.63 -7.92
C MET A 79 -7.13 4.22 -9.14
N THR A 80 -7.06 3.55 -10.29
CA THR A 80 -7.78 3.97 -11.50
C THR A 80 -9.29 3.89 -11.31
N GLY A 81 -9.80 2.85 -10.65
CA GLY A 81 -11.22 2.72 -10.29
C GLY A 81 -11.72 3.82 -9.35
N ALA A 82 -10.82 4.38 -8.54
CA ALA A 82 -11.10 5.53 -7.68
C ALA A 82 -11.07 6.89 -8.41
N GLY A 83 -10.85 6.91 -9.73
CA GLY A 83 -10.85 8.12 -10.54
C GLY A 83 -9.45 8.72 -10.81
N LEU A 84 -8.39 8.11 -10.28
CA LEU A 84 -7.02 8.57 -10.56
C LEU A 84 -6.60 8.20 -11.99
N ARG A 85 -5.96 9.16 -12.65
CA ARG A 85 -5.41 9.06 -14.01
C ARG A 85 -3.90 8.98 -13.96
N GLU A 86 -3.32 8.55 -15.09
CA GLU A 86 -1.87 8.40 -15.27
C GLU A 86 -1.17 7.63 -14.14
N VAL A 87 -1.86 6.64 -13.56
CA VAL A 87 -1.33 5.88 -12.44
C VAL A 87 -0.11 5.08 -12.88
N ARG A 88 1.04 5.38 -12.28
CA ARG A 88 2.31 4.68 -12.49
C ARG A 88 2.79 4.12 -11.17
N TYR A 89 3.56 3.04 -11.22
CA TYR A 89 4.17 2.49 -10.03
C TYR A 89 5.64 2.13 -10.23
N ARG A 90 6.40 2.14 -9.14
CA ARG A 90 7.77 1.64 -9.08
C ARG A 90 7.94 0.69 -7.91
N ARG A 91 8.64 -0.41 -8.15
CA ARG A 91 9.00 -1.38 -7.13
C ARG A 91 10.28 -0.96 -6.41
N LEU A 92 10.29 -1.09 -5.09
CA LEU A 92 11.42 -0.79 -4.19
C LEU A 92 11.67 -2.01 -3.28
N GLY A 93 12.83 -2.03 -2.59
CA GLY A 93 13.14 -3.07 -1.60
C GLY A 93 13.08 -4.50 -2.17
N LEU A 94 13.74 -4.75 -3.30
CA LEU A 94 13.71 -6.05 -4.02
C LEU A 94 12.30 -6.48 -4.48
N GLY A 95 11.39 -5.53 -4.65
CA GLY A 95 10.03 -5.80 -5.12
C GLY A 95 9.01 -6.05 -4.01
N THR A 96 9.41 -5.88 -2.75
CA THR A 96 8.52 -5.97 -1.58
C THR A 96 7.70 -4.70 -1.34
N ILE A 97 8.09 -3.58 -1.95
CA ILE A 97 7.40 -2.29 -1.78
C ILE A 97 6.95 -1.78 -3.14
N GLY A 98 5.69 -1.36 -3.26
CA GLY A 98 5.13 -0.67 -4.41
C GLY A 98 4.87 0.79 -4.09
N LEU A 99 5.52 1.71 -4.81
CA LEU A 99 5.22 3.14 -4.79
C LEU A 99 4.35 3.48 -5.99
N HIS A 100 3.12 3.92 -5.76
CA HIS A 100 2.18 4.32 -6.79
C HIS A 100 1.95 5.82 -6.75
N VAL A 101 1.85 6.43 -7.93
CA VAL A 101 1.55 7.85 -8.12
C VAL A 101 0.52 8.01 -9.22
N GLY A 102 -0.44 8.92 -9.03
CA GLY A 102 -1.48 9.25 -10.01
C GLY A 102 -2.02 10.65 -9.80
N THR A 103 -2.83 11.14 -10.73
CA THR A 103 -3.43 12.47 -10.71
C THR A 103 -4.95 12.40 -10.70
N ALA A 104 -5.63 13.28 -9.97
CA ALA A 104 -7.08 13.45 -10.00
C ALA A 104 -7.47 14.67 -10.85
#